data_AF-A0A0A7E823-F1
#
_entry.id   AF-A0A0A7E823-F1
#
_cell.length_a   1.000
_cell.length_b   1.000
_cell.length_c   1.000
_cell.angle_alpha   90.00
_cell.angle_beta   90.00
_cell.angle_gamma   90.00
#
_symmetry.space_group_name_H-M   'P 1'
#
loop_
_entity.id
_entity.type
_entity.pdbx_description
1 polymer ?
#
loop_
_entity_poly.entity_id
_entity_poly.type
_entity_poly.pdbx_seq_one_letter_code
_entity_poly.pdbx_strand_id
1 'polypeptide(L)'
;MEASYICLSTCKSRTPYGQINCYSLNSIGPTMELLSGPKRYLTIYLASAISSSTTSYWLNKSPAVGASGAIFGLVGSFAIFVLRHNKIVKGGVGDLKYVARVIALNMAIGLLSQSIDNWGHLGGLIGGVAISWLIGPAWRFESSSHHGRRVLVDRAPIFSLPGTKQASQ
;
A
#
# COMPACT_ATOMS: atom_id res chain seq x y z
N MET A 1 8.23 13.09 5.51
CA MET A 1 6.97 13.60 4.93
C MET A 1 5.97 12.51 5.25
N GLU A 2 5.29 12.68 6.37
CA GLU A 2 4.57 11.61 7.06
C GLU A 2 3.19 11.37 6.43
N ALA A 3 2.63 10.16 6.53
CA ALA A 3 1.26 9.83 6.13
C ALA A 3 0.22 10.82 6.69
N SER A 4 0.51 11.44 7.84
CA SER A 4 -0.28 12.51 8.46
C SER A 4 -0.49 13.73 7.55
N TYR A 5 0.49 14.13 6.72
CA TYR A 5 0.34 15.27 5.79
C TYR A 5 -0.64 14.98 4.66
N ILE A 6 -0.58 13.78 4.08
CA ILE A 6 -1.53 13.32 3.05
C ILE A 6 -2.94 13.25 3.65
N CYS A 7 -3.04 12.77 4.89
CA CYS A 7 -4.30 12.73 5.63
C CYS A 7 -4.88 14.13 5.87
N LEU A 8 -4.10 15.06 6.42
CA LEU A 8 -4.50 16.46 6.63
C LEU A 8 -5.02 17.13 5.34
N SER A 9 -4.38 16.85 4.20
CA SER A 9 -4.84 17.38 2.91
C SER A 9 -6.19 16.80 2.46
N THR A 10 -6.43 15.51 2.72
CA THR A 10 -7.69 14.81 2.40
C THR A 10 -8.83 15.26 3.32
N CYS A 11 -8.53 15.56 4.59
CA CYS A 11 -9.51 15.95 5.61
C CYS A 11 -10.07 17.38 5.42
N LYS A 12 -9.44 18.20 4.55
CA LYS A 12 -9.87 19.58 4.32
C LYS A 12 -11.18 19.66 3.51
N SER A 13 -11.63 18.58 2.89
CA SER A 13 -12.89 18.53 2.15
C SER A 13 -14.11 18.48 3.07
N ARG A 14 -15.12 19.34 2.83
CA ARG A 14 -16.37 19.38 3.61
C ARG A 14 -17.39 18.28 3.25
N THR A 15 -17.09 17.40 2.30
CA THR A 15 -18.04 16.37 1.84
C THR A 15 -17.98 15.12 2.74
N PRO A 16 -19.10 14.39 2.94
CA PRO A 16 -19.11 13.13 3.71
C PRO A 16 -18.11 12.10 3.16
N TYR A 17 -18.02 11.98 1.83
CA TYR A 17 -17.06 11.10 1.15
C TYR A 17 -15.61 11.45 1.44
N GLY A 18 -15.29 12.74 1.55
CA GLY A 18 -13.95 13.21 1.88
C GLY A 18 -13.53 12.87 3.31
N GLN A 19 -14.46 12.94 4.27
CA GLN A 19 -14.23 12.53 5.65
C GLN A 19 -13.97 11.02 5.76
N ILE A 20 -14.72 10.20 5.01
CA ILE A 20 -14.53 8.74 4.96
C ILE A 20 -13.17 8.38 4.34
N ASN A 21 -12.79 9.06 3.26
CA ASN A 21 -11.46 8.88 2.65
C ASN A 21 -10.36 9.24 3.64
N CYS A 22 -10.56 10.31 4.40
CA CYS A 22 -9.60 10.76 5.38
C CYS A 22 -9.43 9.78 6.54
N TYR A 23 -10.54 9.29 7.09
CA TYR A 23 -10.54 8.22 8.08
C TYR A 23 -9.81 6.97 7.56
N SER A 24 -10.13 6.55 6.34
CA SER A 24 -9.53 5.37 5.71
C SER A 24 -8.02 5.53 5.52
N LEU A 25 -7.58 6.71 5.06
CA LEU A 25 -6.16 7.01 4.90
C LEU A 25 -5.43 7.07 6.25
N ASN A 26 -6.05 7.65 7.28
CA ASN A 26 -5.49 7.67 8.64
C ASN A 26 -5.32 6.26 9.21
N SER A 27 -6.21 5.33 8.85
CA SER A 27 -6.12 3.94 9.29
C SER A 27 -5.02 3.15 8.57
N ILE A 28 -4.89 3.27 7.23
CA ILE A 28 -3.95 2.44 6.45
C ILE A 28 -2.58 3.10 6.24
N GLY A 29 -2.52 4.42 6.17
CA GLY A 29 -1.34 5.20 5.83
C GLY A 29 -0.17 4.93 6.79
N PRO A 30 -0.36 5.10 8.12
CA PRO A 30 0.70 4.86 9.10
C PRO A 30 1.23 3.43 9.08
N THR A 31 0.34 2.43 8.91
CA THR A 31 0.75 1.03 8.80
C THR A 31 1.57 0.79 7.55
N MET A 32 1.13 1.29 6.39
CA MET A 32 1.86 1.12 5.13
C MET A 32 3.20 1.85 5.12
N GLU A 33 3.26 3.02 5.73
CA GLU A 33 4.50 3.79 5.94
C GLU A 33 5.46 3.06 6.87
N LEU A 34 4.98 2.47 7.98
CA LEU A 34 5.81 1.66 8.87
C LEU A 34 6.35 0.41 8.18
N LEU A 35 5.53 -0.27 7.37
CA LEU A 35 5.92 -1.51 6.70
C LEU A 35 6.83 -1.28 5.50
N SER A 36 6.57 -0.25 4.70
CA SER A 36 7.28 -0.01 3.43
C SER A 36 8.33 1.08 3.53
N GLY A 37 8.29 1.91 4.57
CA GLY A 37 9.03 3.16 4.66
C GLY A 37 8.35 4.31 3.89
N PRO A 38 8.65 5.57 4.27
CA PRO A 38 7.96 6.76 3.77
C PRO A 38 8.09 6.96 2.25
N LYS A 39 9.28 6.71 1.69
CA LYS A 39 9.55 6.89 0.24
C LYS A 39 8.73 5.93 -0.62
N ARG A 40 8.65 4.66 -0.21
CA ARG A 40 7.90 3.64 -0.95
C ARG A 40 6.41 3.85 -0.80
N TYR A 41 5.95 4.16 0.41
CA TYR A 41 4.56 4.53 0.67
C TYR A 41 4.09 5.67 -0.25
N LEU A 42 4.85 6.77 -0.32
CA LEU A 42 4.52 7.89 -1.19
C LEU A 42 4.47 7.48 -2.67
N THR A 43 5.46 6.69 -3.12
CA THR A 43 5.52 6.22 -4.51
C THR A 43 4.31 5.35 -4.86
N ILE A 44 3.95 4.41 -3.98
CA ILE A 44 2.78 3.55 -4.15
C ILE A 44 1.50 4.40 -4.18
N TYR A 45 1.35 5.34 -3.25
CA TYR A 45 0.17 6.22 -3.18
C TYR A 45 -0.01 7.04 -4.46
N LEU A 46 1.04 7.74 -4.91
CA LEU A 46 0.99 8.57 -6.11
C LEU A 46 0.75 7.74 -7.37
N ALA A 47 1.45 6.61 -7.53
CA ALA A 47 1.25 5.74 -8.69
C ALA A 47 -0.17 5.14 -8.73
N SER A 48 -0.73 4.81 -7.56
CA SER A 48 -2.12 4.34 -7.44
C SER A 48 -3.12 5.43 -7.79
N ALA A 49 -2.89 6.68 -7.34
CA ALA A 49 -3.72 7.83 -7.71
C ALA A 49 -3.71 8.10 -9.22
N ILE A 50 -2.53 8.03 -9.85
CA ILE A 50 -2.38 8.21 -11.30
C ILE A 50 -3.09 7.07 -12.05
N SER A 51 -2.79 5.80 -11.70
CA SER A 51 -3.42 4.63 -12.33
C SER A 51 -4.93 4.64 -12.20
N SER A 52 -5.44 5.03 -11.02
CA SER A 52 -6.87 5.24 -10.78
C SER A 52 -7.45 6.30 -11.70
N SER A 53 -6.82 7.47 -11.77
CA SER A 53 -7.30 8.59 -12.61
C SER A 53 -7.26 8.26 -14.10
N THR A 54 -6.22 7.56 -14.57
CA THR A 54 -6.13 7.10 -15.96
C THR A 54 -7.22 6.10 -16.28
N THR A 55 -7.42 5.08 -15.43
CA THR A 55 -8.43 4.05 -15.69
C THR A 55 -9.86 4.63 -15.64
N SER A 56 -10.10 5.55 -14.69
CA SER A 56 -11.33 6.34 -14.61
C SER A 56 -11.63 7.09 -15.90
N TYR A 57 -10.64 7.86 -16.38
CA TYR A 57 -10.78 8.70 -17.56
C TYR A 57 -11.07 7.89 -18.84
N TRP A 58 -10.44 6.73 -18.97
CA TRP A 58 -10.57 5.91 -20.17
C TRP A 58 -11.85 5.07 -20.20
N LEU A 59 -12.35 4.62 -19.05
CA LEU A 59 -13.41 3.61 -18.98
C LEU A 59 -14.73 4.14 -18.40
N ASN A 60 -14.75 5.33 -17.81
CA ASN A 60 -15.95 5.90 -17.22
C ASN A 60 -16.43 7.16 -17.97
N LYS A 61 -17.74 7.29 -18.14
CA LYS A 61 -18.40 8.46 -18.76
C LYS A 61 -18.40 9.68 -17.84
N SER A 62 -18.27 9.48 -16.53
CA SER A 62 -18.09 10.53 -15.52
C SER A 62 -16.81 10.26 -14.74
N PRO A 63 -15.66 10.77 -15.22
CA PRO A 63 -14.38 10.55 -14.57
C PRO A 63 -14.37 11.14 -13.15
N ALA A 64 -13.82 10.39 -12.19
CA ALA A 64 -13.64 10.84 -10.82
C ALA A 64 -12.16 10.73 -10.43
N VAL A 65 -11.58 11.84 -10.00
CA VAL A 65 -10.21 11.90 -9.51
C VAL A 65 -10.24 11.62 -8.01
N GLY A 66 -9.78 10.43 -7.60
CA GLY A 66 -10.10 9.91 -6.27
C GLY A 66 -8.90 9.64 -5.38
N ALA A 67 -8.86 10.31 -4.22
CA ALA A 67 -8.11 9.83 -3.05
C ALA A 67 -8.52 8.39 -2.66
N SER A 68 -9.78 8.03 -2.90
CA SER A 68 -10.30 6.68 -2.72
C SER A 68 -9.55 5.65 -3.59
N GLY A 69 -9.34 5.90 -4.88
CA GLY A 69 -8.57 5.02 -5.75
C GLY A 69 -7.12 4.82 -5.29
N ALA A 70 -6.49 5.86 -4.73
CA ALA A 70 -5.17 5.74 -4.12
C ALA A 70 -5.18 4.85 -2.86
N ILE A 71 -6.24 4.94 -2.05
CA ILE A 71 -6.46 4.05 -0.89
C ILE A 71 -6.64 2.59 -1.33
N PHE A 72 -7.35 2.32 -2.44
CA PHE A 72 -7.42 0.98 -3.04
C PHE A 72 -6.05 0.43 -3.41
N GLY A 73 -5.19 1.26 -4.00
CA GLY A 73 -3.83 0.86 -4.32
C GLY A 73 -2.97 0.56 -3.09
N LEU A 74 -3.13 1.31 -2.00
CA LEU A 74 -2.47 1.00 -0.72
C LEU A 74 -2.92 -0.36 -0.15
N VAL A 75 -4.20 -0.70 -0.27
CA VAL A 75 -4.71 -2.04 0.10
C VAL A 75 -4.13 -3.13 -0.79
N GLY A 76 -4.07 -2.91 -2.11
CA GLY A 76 -3.42 -3.83 -3.04
C GLY A 76 -1.94 -4.07 -2.69
N SER A 77 -1.23 -3.00 -2.34
CA SER A 77 0.15 -3.08 -1.87
C SER A 77 0.29 -3.85 -0.56
N PHE A 78 -0.63 -3.64 0.39
CA PHE A 78 -0.65 -4.39 1.64
C PHE A 78 -0.89 -5.90 1.40
N ALA A 79 -1.74 -6.26 0.43
CA ALA A 79 -1.93 -7.66 0.04
C ALA A 79 -0.63 -8.29 -0.47
N ILE A 80 0.13 -7.59 -1.31
CA ILE A 80 1.47 -8.06 -1.76
C ILE A 80 2.43 -8.23 -0.58
N PHE A 81 2.42 -7.29 0.36
CA PHE A 81 3.24 -7.40 1.57
C PHE A 81 2.93 -8.68 2.36
N VAL A 82 1.65 -8.95 2.62
CA VAL A 82 1.21 -10.15 3.36
C VAL A 82 1.57 -11.43 2.60
N LEU A 83 1.39 -11.44 1.28
CA LEU A 83 1.74 -12.59 0.44
C LEU A 83 3.24 -12.89 0.51
N ARG A 84 4.10 -11.86 0.46
CA ARG A 84 5.56 -12.01 0.53
C ARG A 84 6.07 -12.45 1.90
N HIS A 85 5.44 -11.97 2.96
CA HIS A 85 5.93 -12.16 4.32
C HIS A 85 5.05 -13.10 5.16
N ASN A 86 4.22 -13.94 4.54
CA ASN A 86 3.33 -14.89 5.21
C ASN A 86 4.00 -15.64 6.38
N LYS A 87 5.25 -16.10 6.20
CA LYS A 87 6.02 -16.81 7.23
C LYS A 87 6.39 -15.95 8.44
N ILE A 88 6.65 -14.66 8.26
CA ILE A 88 6.98 -13.69 9.31
C ILE A 88 5.70 -13.24 10.01
N VAL A 89 4.66 -13.00 9.22
CA VAL A 89 3.35 -12.56 9.69
C VAL A 89 2.72 -13.61 10.61
N LYS A 90 2.95 -14.92 10.35
CA LYS A 90 2.44 -16.07 11.15
C LYS A 90 2.69 -16.01 12.67
N GLY A 91 3.65 -15.22 13.16
CA GLY A 91 3.92 -15.05 14.60
C GLY A 91 3.17 -13.90 15.31
N GLY A 92 2.54 -12.99 14.57
CA GLY A 92 1.86 -11.78 15.10
C GLY A 92 0.58 -11.39 14.33
N VAL A 93 -0.04 -12.38 13.66
CA VAL A 93 -1.09 -12.21 12.62
C VAL A 93 -2.40 -11.59 13.11
N GLY A 94 -2.69 -11.70 14.41
CA GLY A 94 -4.01 -11.38 14.97
C GLY A 94 -4.44 -9.94 14.68
N ASP A 95 -3.55 -9.00 15.03
CA ASP A 95 -3.82 -7.57 14.88
C ASP A 95 -3.82 -7.13 13.42
N LEU A 96 -2.94 -7.72 12.60
CA LEU A 96 -2.79 -7.33 11.20
C LEU A 96 -3.94 -7.83 10.32
N LYS A 97 -4.49 -9.03 10.59
CA LYS A 97 -5.71 -9.53 9.92
C LYS A 97 -6.95 -8.76 10.36
N TYR A 98 -7.00 -8.32 11.61
CA TYR A 98 -8.10 -7.50 12.12
C TYR A 98 -8.10 -6.12 11.45
N VAL A 99 -6.95 -5.43 11.41
CA VAL A 99 -6.79 -4.15 10.70
C VAL A 99 -7.09 -4.31 9.21
N ALA A 100 -6.60 -5.38 8.58
CA ALA A 100 -6.90 -5.68 7.17
C ALA A 100 -8.40 -5.93 6.92
N ARG A 101 -9.11 -6.62 7.83
CA ARG A 101 -10.56 -6.83 7.72
C ARG A 101 -11.34 -5.55 7.91
N VAL A 102 -11.00 -4.73 8.90
CA VAL A 102 -11.66 -3.44 9.15
C VAL A 102 -11.48 -2.52 7.94
N ILE A 103 -10.28 -2.48 7.37
CA ILE A 103 -10.00 -1.74 6.14
C ILE A 103 -10.78 -2.32 4.96
N ALA A 104 -10.76 -3.64 4.75
CA ALA A 104 -11.49 -4.29 3.66
C ALA A 104 -13.01 -4.11 3.77
N LEU A 105 -13.56 -4.07 4.99
CA LEU A 105 -14.97 -3.83 5.24
C LEU A 105 -15.35 -2.37 4.93
N ASN A 106 -14.56 -1.41 5.43
CA ASN A 106 -14.74 0.02 5.10
C ASN A 106 -14.59 0.26 3.59
N MET A 107 -13.70 -0.50 2.95
CA MET A 107 -13.50 -0.48 1.50
C MET A 107 -14.69 -1.08 0.73
N ALA A 108 -15.24 -2.21 1.18
CA ALA A 108 -16.43 -2.83 0.58
C ALA A 108 -17.65 -1.90 0.68
N ILE A 109 -17.84 -1.24 1.82
CA ILE A 109 -18.89 -0.23 2.00
C ILE A 109 -18.69 0.95 1.03
N GLY A 110 -17.43 1.38 0.83
CA GLY A 110 -17.07 2.40 -0.16
C GLY A 110 -17.28 1.98 -1.61
N LEU A 111 -17.06 0.71 -1.98
CA LEU A 111 -17.31 0.17 -3.33
C LEU A 111 -18.80 -0.02 -3.64
N LEU A 112 -19.61 -0.32 -2.64
CA LEU A 112 -21.03 -0.65 -2.81
C LEU A 112 -21.92 0.60 -2.98
N SER A 113 -21.37 1.81 -2.82
CA SER A 113 -22.09 3.05 -3.09
C SER A 113 -22.13 3.35 -4.60
N GLN A 114 -23.31 3.22 -5.20
CA GLN A 114 -23.61 3.38 -6.64
C GLN A 114 -23.25 4.73 -7.29
N SER A 115 -22.78 5.72 -6.52
CA SER A 115 -22.34 7.04 -7.01
C SER A 115 -20.84 7.11 -7.32
N ILE A 116 -20.11 5.99 -7.29
CA ILE A 116 -18.65 5.98 -7.30
C ILE A 116 -18.09 5.26 -8.54
N ASP A 117 -16.98 5.79 -9.04
CA ASP A 117 -16.25 5.27 -10.18
C ASP A 117 -15.49 3.97 -9.86
N ASN A 118 -16.15 2.85 -10.14
CA ASN A 118 -15.59 1.51 -9.96
C ASN A 118 -14.34 1.24 -10.82
N TRP A 119 -14.24 1.86 -12.00
CA TRP A 119 -13.09 1.70 -12.89
C TRP A 119 -11.85 2.39 -12.31
N GLY A 120 -12.03 3.58 -11.75
CA GLY A 120 -10.97 4.28 -11.03
C GLY A 120 -10.48 3.48 -9.81
N HIS A 121 -11.37 2.81 -9.07
CA HIS A 121 -10.97 1.96 -7.94
C HIS A 121 -10.20 0.72 -8.38
N LEU A 122 -10.66 0.03 -9.42
CA LEU A 122 -9.97 -1.12 -9.99
C LEU A 122 -8.58 -0.74 -10.52
N GLY A 123 -8.49 0.39 -11.23
CA GLY A 123 -7.22 0.94 -11.72
C GLY A 123 -6.25 1.29 -10.59
N GLY A 124 -6.76 1.87 -9.50
CA GLY A 124 -5.96 2.14 -8.30
C GLY A 124 -5.44 0.87 -7.65
N LEU A 125 -6.29 -0.15 -7.49
CA LEU A 125 -5.93 -1.45 -6.93
C LEU A 125 -4.82 -2.14 -7.75
N ILE A 126 -5.01 -2.25 -9.06
CA ILE A 126 -4.05 -2.90 -9.97
C ILE A 126 -2.72 -2.13 -9.98
N GLY A 127 -2.77 -0.80 -10.07
CA GLY A 127 -1.58 0.04 -10.04
C GLY A 127 -0.78 -0.10 -8.73
N GLY A 128 -1.48 -0.13 -7.60
CA GLY A 128 -0.85 -0.34 -6.28
C GLY A 128 -0.24 -1.72 -6.13
N VAL A 129 -0.91 -2.78 -6.60
CA VAL A 129 -0.37 -4.15 -6.65
C VAL A 129 0.89 -4.20 -7.51
N ALA A 130 0.85 -3.64 -8.72
CA ALA A 130 1.97 -3.67 -9.66
C ALA A 130 3.21 -2.95 -9.11
N ILE A 131 3.04 -1.74 -8.57
CA ILE A 131 4.16 -0.99 -8.00
C ILE A 131 4.70 -1.68 -6.75
N SER A 132 3.83 -2.14 -5.85
CA SER A 132 4.26 -2.89 -4.67
C SER A 132 4.99 -4.18 -5.03
N TRP A 133 4.60 -4.83 -6.13
CA TRP A 133 5.37 -5.96 -6.64
C TRP A 133 6.79 -5.56 -7.02
N LEU A 134 7.00 -4.41 -7.65
CA LEU A 134 8.32 -3.98 -8.10
C LEU A 134 9.20 -3.45 -6.96
N ILE A 135 8.65 -2.55 -6.15
CA ILE A 135 9.43 -1.77 -5.17
C ILE A 135 9.11 -2.13 -3.72
N GLY A 136 8.09 -2.95 -3.46
CA GLY A 136 7.66 -3.29 -2.12
C GLY A 136 8.75 -4.02 -1.33
N PRO A 137 8.75 -3.86 0.01
CA PRO A 137 9.73 -4.50 0.87
C PRO A 137 9.72 -6.02 0.68
N ALA A 138 10.88 -6.64 0.84
CA ALA A 138 11.06 -8.08 0.81
C ALA A 138 12.07 -8.48 1.88
N TRP A 139 11.60 -8.50 3.12
CA TRP A 139 12.39 -8.78 4.30
C TRP A 139 12.81 -10.25 4.34
N ARG A 140 14.11 -10.47 4.53
CA ARG A 140 14.72 -11.79 4.73
C ARG A 140 15.56 -11.77 6.00
N PHE A 141 15.56 -12.89 6.72
CA PHE A 141 16.48 -13.10 7.83
C PHE A 141 17.81 -13.65 7.28
N GLU A 142 18.88 -12.88 7.41
CA GLU A 142 20.24 -13.30 7.05
C GLU A 142 21.02 -13.54 8.36
N SER A 143 21.71 -14.67 8.48
CA SER A 143 22.56 -14.94 9.65
C SER A 143 23.91 -14.28 9.44
N SER A 144 24.30 -13.34 10.28
CA SER A 144 25.62 -12.71 10.19
C SER A 144 26.70 -13.70 10.64
N SER A 145 27.57 -14.08 9.70
CA SER A 145 28.58 -15.14 9.85
C SER A 145 29.57 -14.90 10.99
N HIS A 146 29.72 -13.66 11.45
CA HIS A 146 30.72 -13.33 12.46
C HIS A 146 30.24 -13.51 13.91
N HIS A 147 28.92 -13.53 14.20
CA HIS A 147 28.39 -13.52 15.59
C HIS A 147 27.07 -14.28 15.82
N GLY A 148 26.56 -15.04 14.84
CA GLY A 148 25.30 -15.82 15.00
C GLY A 148 24.02 -14.97 15.18
N ARG A 149 24.11 -13.65 15.01
CA ARG A 149 22.97 -12.73 15.11
C ARG A 149 22.18 -12.76 13.79
N ARG A 150 20.88 -13.06 13.85
CA ARG A 150 19.97 -12.95 12.72
C ARG A 150 19.63 -11.48 12.49
N VAL A 151 20.00 -10.94 11.33
CA VAL A 151 19.70 -9.54 10.95
C VAL A 151 18.59 -9.55 9.91
N LEU A 152 17.61 -8.65 10.06
CA LEU A 152 16.53 -8.48 9.10
C LEU A 152 17.02 -7.56 7.97
N VAL A 153 17.14 -8.08 6.76
CA VAL A 153 17.63 -7.33 5.60
C VAL A 153 16.50 -7.21 4.57
N ASP A 154 16.36 -6.02 3.99
CA ASP A 154 15.39 -5.76 2.93
C ASP A 154 16.01 -5.99 1.54
N ARG A 155 15.46 -6.98 0.80
CA ARG A 155 15.91 -7.35 -0.55
C ARG A 155 14.81 -7.06 -1.56
N ALA A 156 14.32 -5.81 -1.59
CA ALA A 156 13.28 -5.41 -2.52
C ALA A 156 13.68 -5.77 -3.99
N PRO A 157 12.73 -6.23 -4.83
CA PRO A 157 13.05 -6.80 -6.14
C PRO A 157 13.86 -5.87 -7.05
N ILE A 158 13.54 -4.57 -7.05
CA ILE A 158 14.25 -3.58 -7.87
C ILE A 158 15.71 -3.35 -7.47
N PHE A 159 16.07 -3.65 -6.21
CA PHE A 159 17.45 -3.52 -5.70
C PHE A 159 18.17 -4.87 -5.62
N SER A 160 17.50 -5.94 -6.03
CA SER A 160 18.06 -7.30 -6.08
C SER A 160 18.75 -7.53 -7.42
N LEU A 161 19.82 -6.78 -7.69
CA LEU A 161 20.67 -7.05 -8.85
C LEU A 161 21.52 -8.32 -8.59
N PRO A 162 21.51 -9.31 -9.50
CA PRO A 162 22.45 -10.42 -9.45
C PRO A 162 23.82 -9.89 -9.86
N GLY A 163 24.63 -9.45 -8.90
CA GLY A 163 25.94 -8.88 -9.24
C GLY A 163 26.88 -8.56 -8.09
N THR A 164 26.40 -8.33 -6.87
CA THR A 164 27.30 -8.18 -5.73
C THR A 164 27.63 -9.55 -5.16
N LYS A 165 28.76 -10.11 -5.60
CA LYS A 165 29.48 -11.12 -4.83
C LYS A 165 29.53 -10.61 -3.38
N GLN A 166 28.82 -11.26 -2.47
CA GLN A 166 29.07 -11.07 -1.05
C GLN A 166 30.49 -11.58 -0.83
N ALA A 167 31.40 -10.62 -0.64
CA ALA A 167 32.78 -10.90 -0.32
C ALA A 167 32.79 -11.77 0.94
N SER A 168 33.35 -12.97 0.80
CA SER A 168 33.79 -13.81 1.88
C SER A 168 34.85 -13.06 2.68
N GLN A 169 34.57 -12.73 3.93
CA GLN A 169 35.53 -12.70 5.03
C GLN A 169 34.80 -13.11 6.31
#